data_AF-A0A945V8B0-F1
#
_entry.id   AF-A0A945V8B0-F1
#
_cell.length_a   1.000
_cell.length_b   1.000
_cell.length_c   1.000
_cell.angle_alpha   90.00
_cell.angle_beta   90.00
_cell.angle_gamma   90.00
#
_symmetry.space_group_name_H-M   'P 1'
#
loop_
_entity.id
_entity.type
_entity.pdbx_description
1 polymer ?
#
loop_
_entity_poly.entity_id
_entity_poly.type
_entity_poly.pdbx_seq_one_letter_code
_entity_poly.pdbx_strand_id
1 'polypeptide(L)'
;PRLMIDEPQIFWAVIISMYIGNIVLLVLNLPLIPYIAKILTIPRNYLIPYILFFTLMGAYIGQNNATELLILVGFGVCATALKFADYPLAPLLIGFILGGMLEDNFARSMQLYDGVAFITARPMTMVLLALAVLLILLPSIRSKQAKIKANRVADGD
;
A
#
# COMPACT_ATOMS: atom_id res chain seq x y z
N PRO A 1 18.07 -1.77 23.76
CA PRO A 1 19.50 -1.45 24.06
C PRO A 1 20.20 -2.46 24.98
N ARG A 2 19.51 -3.12 25.93
CA ARG A 2 20.15 -4.05 26.87
C ARG A 2 20.32 -5.49 26.36
N LEU A 3 19.44 -5.96 25.47
CA LEU A 3 19.53 -7.28 24.81
C LEU A 3 20.86 -7.56 24.10
N MET A 4 21.50 -6.53 23.54
CA MET A 4 22.76 -6.66 22.82
C MET A 4 23.98 -6.84 23.75
N ILE A 5 23.80 -6.48 25.03
CA ILE A 5 24.83 -6.52 26.08
C ILE A 5 24.60 -7.73 26.99
N ASP A 6 23.34 -7.97 27.38
CA ASP A 6 22.95 -9.03 28.31
C ASP A 6 22.89 -10.40 27.62
N GLU A 7 22.49 -10.47 26.35
CA GLU A 7 22.32 -11.74 25.59
C GLU A 7 22.83 -11.64 24.14
N PRO A 8 24.14 -11.41 23.91
CA PRO A 8 24.71 -11.19 22.58
C PRO A 8 24.51 -12.39 21.65
N GLN A 9 24.47 -13.61 22.18
CA GLN A 9 24.27 -14.82 21.38
C GLN A 9 22.88 -14.85 20.72
N ILE A 10 21.83 -14.47 21.45
CA ILE A 10 20.45 -14.42 20.92
C ILE A 10 20.34 -13.31 19.88
N PHE A 11 20.94 -12.15 20.15
CA PHE A 11 20.96 -11.03 19.20
C PHE A 11 21.57 -11.44 17.86
N TRP A 12 22.78 -12.01 17.86
CA TRP A 12 23.44 -12.45 16.63
C TRP A 12 22.72 -13.61 15.96
N ALA A 13 22.14 -14.55 16.72
CA ALA A 13 21.36 -15.64 16.17
C ALA A 13 20.14 -15.14 15.38
N VAL A 14 19.39 -14.16 15.90
CA VAL A 14 18.21 -13.60 15.23
C VAL A 14 18.58 -12.83 13.96
N ILE A 15 19.65 -12.03 14.01
CA ILE A 15 20.13 -11.29 12.83
C ILE A 15 20.58 -12.26 11.73
N ILE A 16 21.36 -13.29 12.10
CA ILE A 16 21.82 -14.31 11.15
C ILE A 16 20.65 -15.12 10.60
N SER A 17 19.67 -15.52 11.43
CA SER A 17 18.50 -16.26 10.96
C SER A 17 17.63 -15.44 10.01
N MET A 18 17.49 -14.14 10.24
CA MET A 18 16.77 -13.24 9.34
C MET A 18 17.48 -13.14 7.98
N TYR A 19 18.81 -13.02 7.98
CA TYR A 19 19.60 -12.99 6.75
C TYR A 19 19.52 -14.31 5.97
N ILE A 20 19.78 -15.43 6.64
CA ILE A 20 19.69 -16.75 6.03
C ILE A 20 18.27 -17.03 5.55
N GLY A 21 17.25 -16.68 6.34
CA GLY A 21 15.84 -16.81 5.98
C GLY A 21 15.49 -16.03 4.71
N ASN A 22 15.97 -14.79 4.57
CA ASN A 22 15.76 -14.00 3.34
C ASN A 22 16.50 -14.59 2.14
N ILE A 23 17.72 -15.12 2.31
CA ILE A 23 18.46 -15.81 1.24
C ILE A 23 17.70 -17.04 0.78
N VAL A 24 17.24 -17.88 1.70
CA VAL A 24 16.42 -19.07 1.39
C VAL A 24 15.11 -18.65 0.72
N LEU A 25 14.44 -17.62 1.22
CA LEU A 25 13.21 -17.08 0.64
C LEU A 25 13.44 -16.55 -0.77
N LEU A 26 14.57 -15.91 -1.06
CA LEU A 26 14.94 -15.46 -2.41
C LEU A 26 15.17 -16.65 -3.33
N VAL A 27 15.94 -17.65 -2.89
CA VAL A 27 16.21 -18.88 -3.66
C VAL A 27 14.92 -19.66 -3.94
N LEU A 28 13.94 -19.63 -3.04
CA LEU A 28 12.63 -20.25 -3.25
C LEU A 28 11.71 -19.41 -4.14
N ASN A 29 11.69 -18.08 -3.98
CA ASN A 29 10.82 -17.21 -4.78
C ASN A 29 11.27 -17.14 -6.24
N LEU A 30 12.57 -17.08 -6.52
CA LEU A 30 13.11 -16.94 -7.87
C LEU A 30 12.62 -18.04 -8.85
N PRO A 31 12.64 -19.35 -8.51
CA PRO A 31 12.05 -20.38 -9.35
C PRO A 31 10.53 -20.39 -9.28
N LEU A 32 9.88 -19.95 -8.19
CA LEU A 32 8.41 -19.95 -8.07
C LEU A 32 7.72 -18.89 -8.94
N ILE A 33 8.33 -17.73 -9.10
CA ILE A 33 7.79 -16.62 -9.91
C ILE A 33 7.32 -17.09 -11.31
N PRO A 34 8.12 -17.80 -12.12
CA PRO A 34 7.67 -18.26 -13.44
C PRO A 34 6.53 -19.28 -13.37
N TYR A 35 6.43 -20.10 -12.31
CA TYR A 35 5.29 -21.02 -12.15
C TYR A 35 4.00 -20.25 -11.82
N ILE A 36 4.06 -19.28 -10.92
CA ILE A 36 2.90 -18.44 -10.56
C ILE A 36 2.50 -17.56 -11.75
N ALA A 37 3.47 -17.04 -12.52
CA ALA A 37 3.20 -16.24 -13.71
C ALA A 37 2.44 -17.03 -14.79
N LYS A 38 2.61 -18.35 -14.87
CA LYS A 38 1.81 -19.19 -15.78
C LYS A 38 0.31 -19.15 -15.45
N ILE A 39 -0.08 -18.93 -14.19
CA ILE A 39 -1.50 -18.80 -13.82
C ILE A 39 -2.15 -17.60 -14.52
N LEU A 40 -1.39 -16.52 -14.77
CA LEU A 40 -1.87 -15.34 -15.50
C LEU A 40 -2.11 -15.60 -16.99
N THR A 41 -1.56 -16.69 -17.55
CA THR A 41 -1.79 -17.10 -18.94
C THR A 41 -3.12 -17.84 -19.14
N ILE A 42 -3.77 -18.25 -18.04
CA ILE A 42 -5.09 -18.89 -18.10
C ILE A 42 -6.12 -17.86 -18.61
N PRO A 43 -6.99 -18.24 -19.57
CA PRO A 43 -7.99 -17.33 -20.11
C PRO A 43 -8.84 -16.69 -19.00
N ARG A 44 -9.00 -15.36 -19.10
CA ARG A 44 -9.70 -14.52 -18.11
C ARG A 44 -11.10 -15.02 -17.76
N ASN A 45 -11.78 -15.68 -18.70
CA ASN A 45 -13.11 -16.26 -18.49
C ASN A 45 -13.14 -17.33 -17.38
N TYR A 46 -12.04 -18.07 -17.19
CA TYR A 46 -11.91 -19.04 -16.11
C TYR A 46 -11.25 -18.43 -14.88
N LEU A 47 -10.27 -17.55 -15.07
CA LEU A 47 -9.51 -16.99 -13.95
C LEU A 47 -10.40 -16.15 -13.01
N ILE A 48 -11.31 -15.34 -13.56
CA ILE A 48 -12.21 -14.49 -12.76
C ILE A 48 -13.08 -15.30 -11.79
N PRO A 49 -13.86 -16.32 -12.22
CA PRO A 49 -14.70 -17.07 -11.30
C PRO A 49 -13.91 -17.81 -10.23
N TYR A 50 -12.70 -18.31 -10.53
CA TYR A 50 -11.84 -18.90 -9.49
C TYR A 50 -11.36 -17.86 -8.47
N ILE A 51 -10.91 -16.68 -8.92
CA ILE A 51 -10.52 -15.59 -8.00
C ILE A 51 -11.72 -15.20 -7.13
N LEU A 52 -12.90 -15.02 -7.71
CA LEU A 52 -14.12 -14.68 -6.98
C LEU A 52 -14.45 -15.75 -5.94
N PHE A 53 -14.40 -17.03 -6.33
CA PHE A 53 -14.64 -18.14 -5.42
C PHE A 53 -13.65 -18.15 -4.24
N PHE A 54 -12.35 -18.05 -4.50
CA PHE A 54 -11.34 -18.06 -3.44
C PHE A 54 -11.41 -16.83 -2.53
N THR A 55 -11.73 -15.65 -3.07
CA THR A 55 -11.87 -14.43 -2.26
C THR A 55 -13.12 -14.48 -1.36
N LEU A 56 -14.25 -14.97 -1.87
CA LEU A 56 -15.47 -15.18 -1.08
C LEU A 56 -15.27 -16.25 -0.01
N MET A 57 -14.65 -17.38 -0.37
CA MET A 57 -14.35 -18.46 0.57
C MET A 57 -13.38 -18.00 1.66
N GLY A 58 -12.31 -17.28 1.28
CA GLY A 58 -11.31 -16.76 2.20
C GLY A 58 -11.89 -15.77 3.22
N ALA A 59 -12.78 -14.87 2.78
CA ALA A 59 -13.47 -13.96 3.68
C ALA A 59 -14.44 -14.69 4.63
N TYR A 60 -15.06 -15.78 4.18
CA TYR A 60 -16.01 -16.53 5.00
C TYR A 60 -15.35 -17.42 6.05
N ILE A 61 -14.24 -18.09 5.72
CA ILE A 61 -13.59 -19.07 6.63
C ILE A 61 -13.07 -18.42 7.93
N GLY A 62 -12.58 -17.18 7.87
CA GLY A 62 -11.90 -16.55 9.00
C GLY A 62 -12.81 -16.36 10.22
N GLN A 63 -14.00 -15.79 10.01
CA GLN A 63 -14.90 -15.40 11.10
C GLN A 63 -16.29 -16.05 11.03
N ASN A 64 -16.58 -16.87 10.00
CA ASN A 64 -17.91 -17.42 9.71
C ASN A 64 -19.03 -16.35 9.76
N ASN A 65 -18.68 -15.12 9.37
CA ASN A 65 -19.55 -13.97 9.51
C ASN A 65 -20.16 -13.59 8.16
N ALA A 66 -21.48 -13.75 8.04
CA ALA A 66 -22.21 -13.37 6.82
C ALA A 66 -22.14 -11.86 6.52
N THR A 67 -21.94 -11.02 7.54
CA THR A 67 -21.81 -9.57 7.37
C THR A 67 -20.53 -9.19 6.65
N GLU A 68 -19.41 -9.86 6.92
CA GLU A 68 -18.15 -9.62 6.20
C GLU A 68 -18.25 -10.04 4.73
N LEU A 69 -18.96 -11.12 4.46
CA LEU A 69 -19.26 -11.55 3.10
C LEU A 69 -20.12 -10.51 2.36
N LEU A 70 -21.13 -9.94 3.02
CA LEU A 70 -21.96 -8.88 2.47
C LEU A 70 -21.14 -7.62 2.16
N ILE A 71 -20.26 -7.21 3.09
CA ILE A 71 -19.36 -6.05 2.92
C ILE A 71 -18.41 -6.30 1.75
N LEU A 72 -17.83 -7.49 1.64
CA LEU A 72 -16.95 -7.87 0.52
C LEU A 72 -17.67 -7.74 -0.82
N VAL A 73 -18.89 -8.29 -0.93
CA VAL A 73 -19.69 -8.18 -2.16
C VAL A 73 -20.04 -6.71 -2.44
N GLY A 74 -20.44 -5.94 -1.42
CA GLY A 74 -20.72 -4.51 -1.55
C GLY A 74 -19.52 -3.73 -2.08
N PHE A 75 -18.34 -3.92 -1.50
CA PHE A 75 -17.10 -3.31 -1.99
C PHE A 75 -16.70 -3.81 -3.39
N GLY A 76 -16.97 -5.07 -3.73
CA GLY A 76 -16.77 -5.60 -5.09
C GLY A 76 -17.62 -4.89 -6.13
N VAL A 77 -18.89 -4.60 -5.80
CA VAL A 77 -19.79 -3.82 -6.66
C VAL A 77 -19.30 -2.37 -6.77
N CYS A 78 -18.95 -1.72 -5.65
CA CYS A 78 -18.40 -0.37 -5.64
C CYS A 78 -17.10 -0.27 -6.47
N ALA A 79 -16.19 -1.24 -6.34
CA ALA A 79 -14.96 -1.31 -7.13
C ALA A 79 -15.24 -1.48 -8.62
N THR A 80 -16.28 -2.23 -8.98
CA THR A 80 -16.73 -2.37 -10.37
C THR A 80 -17.28 -1.04 -10.91
N ALA A 81 -18.06 -0.31 -10.11
CA ALA A 81 -18.54 1.03 -10.47
C ALA A 81 -17.39 2.04 -10.65
N LEU A 82 -16.40 2.03 -9.77
CA LEU A 82 -15.18 2.85 -9.88
C LEU A 82 -14.39 2.53 -11.15
N LYS A 83 -14.33 1.25 -11.53
CA LYS A 83 -13.71 0.81 -12.77
C LYS A 83 -14.46 1.32 -14.01
N PHE A 84 -15.79 1.36 -13.96
CA PHE A 84 -16.59 1.95 -15.04
C PHE A 84 -16.39 3.46 -15.19
N ALA A 85 -16.00 4.15 -14.12
CA ALA A 85 -15.65 5.57 -14.14
C ALA A 85 -14.16 5.83 -14.44
N ASP A 86 -13.45 4.85 -15.01
CA ASP A 86 -12.02 4.92 -15.40
C ASP A 86 -11.05 5.28 -14.25
N TYR A 87 -11.46 5.06 -12.99
CA TYR A 87 -10.55 5.24 -11.87
C TYR A 87 -9.54 4.10 -11.79
N PRO A 88 -8.23 4.40 -11.64
CA PRO A 88 -7.22 3.37 -11.48
C PRO A 88 -7.37 2.73 -10.10
N LEU A 89 -7.87 1.50 -10.06
CA LEU A 89 -8.12 0.75 -8.81
C LEU A 89 -6.84 0.49 -8.00
N ALA A 90 -5.70 0.25 -8.66
CA ALA A 90 -4.46 -0.09 -7.99
C ALA A 90 -3.93 1.03 -7.07
N PRO A 91 -3.79 2.31 -7.51
CA PRO A 91 -3.50 3.44 -6.63
C PRO A 91 -4.48 3.63 -5.48
N LEU A 92 -5.79 3.44 -5.75
CA LEU A 92 -6.83 3.58 -4.73
C LEU A 92 -6.67 2.54 -3.61
N LEU A 93 -6.39 1.29 -3.98
CA LEU A 93 -6.15 0.20 -3.03
C LEU A 93 -4.89 0.46 -2.19
N ILE A 94 -3.80 0.90 -2.82
CA ILE A 94 -2.57 1.28 -2.11
C ILE A 94 -2.85 2.41 -1.12
N GLY A 95 -3.57 3.45 -1.54
CA GLY A 95 -3.97 4.56 -0.67
C GLY A 95 -4.85 4.11 0.50
N PHE A 96 -5.79 3.19 0.27
CA PHE A 96 -6.67 2.65 1.32
C PHE A 96 -5.89 1.88 2.39
N ILE A 97 -4.99 0.98 1.98
CA ILE A 97 -4.16 0.20 2.90
C ILE A 97 -3.18 1.11 3.66
N LEU A 98 -2.52 2.03 2.96
CA LEU A 98 -1.57 2.95 3.60
C LEU A 98 -2.26 3.97 4.51
N GLY A 99 -3.50 4.35 4.21
CA GLY A 99 -4.25 5.35 4.97
C GLY A 99 -4.38 4.98 6.45
N GLY A 100 -4.80 3.75 6.75
CA GLY A 100 -4.92 3.28 8.13
C GLY A 100 -3.58 3.25 8.86
N MET A 101 -2.53 2.72 8.21
CA MET A 101 -1.18 2.75 8.79
C MET A 101 -0.69 4.18 9.03
N LEU A 102 -1.00 5.12 8.14
CA LEU A 102 -0.63 6.52 8.30
C LEU A 102 -1.35 7.14 9.51
N GLU A 103 -2.66 6.92 9.64
CA GLU A 103 -3.47 7.42 10.76
C GLU A 103 -2.97 6.86 12.09
N ASP A 104 -2.73 5.56 12.17
CA ASP A 104 -2.22 4.91 13.39
C ASP A 104 -0.85 5.45 13.79
N ASN A 105 0.06 5.62 12.84
CA ASN A 105 1.39 6.18 13.11
C ASN A 105 1.34 7.66 13.47
N PHE A 106 0.43 8.42 12.86
CA PHE A 106 0.20 9.83 13.19
C PHE A 106 -0.38 9.98 14.60
N ALA A 107 -1.42 9.22 14.93
CA ALA A 107 -2.04 9.21 16.25
C ALA A 107 -1.03 8.79 17.33
N ARG A 108 -0.24 7.73 17.08
CA ARG A 108 0.84 7.30 17.97
C ARG A 108 1.87 8.40 18.20
N SER A 109 2.27 9.10 17.13
CA SER A 109 3.23 10.20 17.22
C SER A 109 2.67 11.39 18.01
N MET A 110 1.38 11.69 17.83
CA MET A 110 0.69 12.77 18.53
C MET A 110 0.53 12.47 20.03
N GLN A 111 0.23 11.22 20.39
CA GLN A 111 0.16 10.79 21.79
C GLN A 111 1.53 10.82 22.48
N LEU A 112 2.61 10.46 21.77
CA LEU A 112 3.95 10.41 22.34
C LEU A 112 4.55 11.81 22.63
N TYR A 113 4.15 12.83 21.88
CA TYR A 113 4.69 14.19 21.98
C TYR A 113 3.64 15.24 22.38
N ASP A 114 2.52 14.81 22.97
CA ASP A 114 1.49 15.69 23.52
C ASP A 114 0.96 16.73 22.49
N GLY A 115 0.56 16.25 21.31
CA GLY A 115 0.03 17.08 20.23
C GLY A 115 0.99 17.25 19.05
N VAL A 116 1.00 18.43 18.44
CA VAL A 116 1.77 18.73 17.20
C VAL A 116 3.27 18.99 17.43
N ALA A 117 3.73 18.94 18.68
CA ALA A 117 5.12 19.23 19.04
C ALA A 117 6.13 18.20 18.47
N PHE A 118 5.66 17.03 17.98
CA PHE A 118 6.50 16.07 17.27
C PHE A 118 7.14 16.65 15.99
N ILE A 119 6.50 17.64 15.36
CA ILE A 119 7.00 18.26 14.12
C ILE A 119 8.26 19.09 14.40
N THR A 120 8.31 19.78 15.54
CA THR A 120 9.47 20.61 15.93
C THR A 120 10.52 19.81 16.71
N ALA A 121 10.12 18.75 17.42
CA ALA A 121 11.04 17.94 18.22
C ALA A 121 11.99 17.08 17.37
N ARG A 122 11.62 16.75 16.13
CA ARG A 122 12.40 15.90 15.22
C ARG A 122 12.65 16.63 13.90
N PRO A 123 13.85 17.19 13.67
CA PRO A 123 14.14 17.94 12.44
C PRO A 123 13.96 17.10 11.16
N MET A 124 14.22 15.79 11.21
CA MET A 124 13.92 14.89 10.08
C MET A 124 12.43 14.83 9.72
N THR A 125 11.54 14.81 10.72
CA THR A 125 10.09 14.77 10.47
C THR A 125 9.63 16.03 9.75
N MET A 126 10.16 17.19 10.16
CA MET A 126 9.89 18.47 9.50
C MET A 126 10.34 18.46 8.04
N VAL A 127 11.56 18.00 7.76
CA VAL A 127 12.09 17.90 6.39
C VAL A 127 11.24 16.96 5.53
N LEU A 128 10.88 15.78 6.06
CA LEU A 128 10.05 14.80 5.35
C LEU A 128 8.65 15.32 5.06
N LEU A 129 8.00 16.00 6.02
CA LEU A 129 6.69 16.60 5.82
C LEU A 129 6.73 17.74 4.79
N ALA A 130 7.74 18.59 4.86
CA ALA A 130 7.94 19.66 3.88
C ALA A 130 8.15 19.08 2.46
N LEU A 131 8.96 18.03 2.33
CA LEU A 131 9.15 17.31 1.06
C LEU A 131 7.86 16.66 0.56
N ALA A 132 7.07 16.03 1.43
CA ALA A 132 5.79 15.42 1.07
C ALA A 132 4.82 16.45 0.50
N VAL A 133 4.66 17.59 1.18
CA VAL A 133 3.82 18.71 0.72
C VAL A 133 4.33 19.25 -0.62
N LEU A 134 5.65 19.42 -0.76
CA LEU A 134 6.26 19.88 -2.01
C LEU A 134 6.03 18.91 -3.17
N LEU A 135 6.18 17.61 -2.95
CA LEU A 135 5.93 16.56 -3.95
C LEU A 135 4.46 16.44 -4.36
N ILE A 136 3.52 16.76 -3.47
CA ILE A 136 2.08 16.81 -3.81
C ILE A 136 1.76 18.07 -4.63
N LEU A 137 2.34 19.21 -4.25
CA LEU A 137 2.06 20.49 -4.90
C LEU A 137 2.74 20.63 -6.27
N LEU A 138 3.96 20.11 -6.44
CA LEU A 138 4.72 20.17 -7.70
C LEU A 138 3.95 19.66 -8.94
N PRO A 139 3.41 18.43 -8.97
CA PRO A 139 2.66 17.92 -10.12
C PRO A 139 1.32 18.63 -10.29
N SER A 140 0.68 19.05 -9.20
CA SER A 140 -0.60 19.78 -9.24
C SER A 140 -0.43 21.17 -9.88
N ILE A 141 0.62 21.91 -9.52
CA ILE A 141 0.95 23.21 -10.09
C ILE A 141 1.40 23.07 -11.55
N ARG A 142 2.25 22.07 -11.87
CA ARG A 142 2.68 21.79 -13.25
C ARG A 142 1.53 21.39 -14.18
N SER A 143 0.59 20.58 -13.70
CA SER A 143 -0.62 20.20 -14.44
C SER A 143 -1.51 21.40 -14.76
N LYS A 144 -1.68 22.32 -13.79
CA LYS A 144 -2.43 23.57 -14.01
C LYS A 144 -1.73 24.50 -15.01
N GLN A 145 -0.42 24.64 -14.93
CA GLN A 145 0.34 25.47 -15.88
C GLN A 145 0.36 24.89 -17.30
N ALA A 146 0.41 23.56 -17.45
CA ALA A 146 0.34 22.89 -18.75
C ALA A 146 -1.02 23.09 -19.43
N LYS A 147 -2.14 23.01 -18.68
CA LYS A 147 -3.48 23.31 -19.20
C LYS A 147 -3.66 24.77 -19.62
N ILE A 148 -3.09 25.73 -18.87
CA ILE A 148 -3.16 27.17 -19.19
C ILE A 148 -2.35 27.50 -20.46
N LYS A 149 -1.21 26.84 -20.67
CA LYS A 149 -0.38 27.05 -21.86
C LYS A 149 -1.02 26.47 -23.13
N ALA A 150 -1.73 25.34 -23.03
CA ALA A 150 -2.48 24.76 -24.15
C ALA A 150 -3.66 25.65 -24.58
N ASN A 151 -4.39 26.25 -23.62
CA ASN A 151 -5.52 27.13 -23.93
C ASN A 151 -5.11 28.47 -24.58
N ARG A 152 -3.87 28.93 -24.37
CA ARG A 152 -3.36 30.16 -25.02
C ARG A 152 -2.93 29.98 -26.47
N VAL A 153 -2.76 28.74 -26.94
CA VAL A 153 -2.38 28.44 -28.33
C VAL A 153 -3.62 28.25 -29.21
N ALA A 154 -4.77 27.83 -28.64
CA ALA A 154 -6.01 27.61 -29.38
C ALA A 154 -6.84 28.89 -29.64
N ASP A 155 -6.51 30.00 -28.98
CA ASP A 155 -7.21 31.29 -29.11
C ASP A 155 -6.43 32.29 -30.00
N GLY A 156 -5.41 31.80 -30.71
CA GLY A 156 -4.49 32.58 -31.54
C GLY A 156 -4.51 32.24 -33.04
N ASP A 157 -5.42 31.36 -33.47
CA ASP A 157 -5.73 31.04 -34.88
C ASP A 157 -7.16 31.51 -35.21
#